data_AF-F0XM47-F1
#
_entry.id   AF-F0XM47-F1
#
_cell.length_a   1.000
_cell.length_b   1.000
_cell.length_c   1.000
_cell.angle_alpha   90.00
_cell.angle_beta   90.00
_cell.angle_gamma   90.00
#
_symmetry.space_group_name_H-M   'P 1'
#
loop_
_entity.id
_entity.type
_entity.pdbx_description
1 polymer ?
#
loop_
_entity_poly.entity_id
_entity_poly.type
_entity_poly.pdbx_seq_one_letter_code
_entity_poly.pdbx_strand_id
1 'polypeptide(L)'
;MADYEYTGGSTEANHLCVLVHGLWGNPGHMASIAEALRAKYPEDQLNLLVAKSNRGTFTYDGIETGGERVCTEIEEVLANVEARGGHITRLSVIGYSLGGLVARYAVGLLHAKGVLDTLECMNFTAFASPFLGARAPRLGVANKVWNTLGARILSMSGRQLFGIDAFRDTGRPLLAVLADPNSIFMAGLARFRRRTLYANIINDRSAVYYTTAIAKTDPYAAVRADGGELDDLSLQFVPGYERVILDRDEPIDWTKHHAMSAQLQLLHRKSKARWLLETVVASPWSKEARAALLDVAPVFALVLLLPIGLTAFLVHSAYETVRSRKRRERHENGLAGIDVVQYRVPLWMKSLQESAEGAYENQGMSAVEQQQHSSEVDHSDPTASKHEQTLALSPDQFAMIDALNALGWRKYPIWIHKMRHSHAAIIRRRPEPMYDEGNIVLKHYLEEEFLI
;
A
#
# COMPACT_ATOMS: atom_id res chain seq x y z
N MET A 1 -22.12 9.98 -13.96
CA MET A 1 -21.56 10.95 -14.93
C MET A 1 -20.25 11.60 -14.44
N ALA A 2 -19.74 11.32 -13.23
CA ALA A 2 -18.53 11.95 -12.69
C ALA A 2 -17.19 11.25 -13.04
N ASP A 3 -17.22 10.10 -13.73
CA ASP A 3 -16.01 9.28 -13.94
C ASP A 3 -14.96 9.88 -14.91
N TYR A 4 -15.27 11.00 -15.59
CA TYR A 4 -14.48 11.55 -16.69
C TYR A 4 -14.10 13.02 -16.57
N GLU A 5 -14.50 13.70 -15.48
CA GLU A 5 -14.36 15.16 -15.40
C GLU A 5 -12.90 15.64 -15.53
N TYR A 6 -11.92 14.83 -15.10
CA TYR A 6 -10.52 15.26 -15.02
C TYR A 6 -9.59 14.61 -16.06
N THR A 7 -10.04 13.55 -16.75
CA THR A 7 -9.22 12.80 -17.71
C THR A 7 -9.09 13.58 -19.03
N GLY A 8 -7.88 13.64 -19.59
CA GLY A 8 -7.59 14.28 -20.86
C GLY A 8 -6.46 15.30 -20.78
N GLY A 9 -6.35 16.11 -21.83
CA GLY A 9 -5.32 17.11 -22.00
C GLY A 9 -5.32 17.59 -23.45
N SER A 10 -4.80 18.79 -23.66
CA SER A 10 -4.58 19.33 -25.00
C SER A 10 -3.37 18.66 -25.68
N THR A 11 -3.16 18.99 -26.95
CA THR A 11 -2.01 18.51 -27.73
C THR A 11 -0.67 19.10 -27.27
N GLU A 12 -0.70 20.23 -26.55
CA GLU A 12 0.49 20.90 -26.03
C GLU A 12 1.07 20.21 -24.78
N ALA A 13 0.24 19.48 -24.05
CA ALA A 13 0.66 18.78 -22.84
C ALA A 13 1.58 17.61 -23.20
N ASN A 14 2.85 17.72 -22.78
CA ASN A 14 3.88 16.71 -23.05
C ASN A 14 4.12 15.75 -21.88
N HIS A 15 3.39 15.89 -20.77
CA HIS A 15 3.50 15.05 -19.58
C HIS A 15 2.18 14.32 -19.33
N LEU A 16 2.23 13.00 -19.31
CA LEU A 16 1.12 12.14 -18.88
C LEU A 16 1.24 11.77 -17.39
N CYS A 17 0.23 12.08 -16.58
CA CYS A 17 0.10 11.60 -15.20
C CYS A 17 -1.08 10.63 -15.05
N VAL A 18 -0.77 9.41 -14.61
CA VAL A 18 -1.71 8.29 -14.51
C VAL A 18 -2.13 8.10 -13.05
N LEU A 19 -3.43 8.10 -12.77
CA LEU A 19 -4.00 7.88 -11.43
C LEU A 19 -4.67 6.50 -11.35
N VAL A 20 -4.25 5.67 -10.39
CA VAL A 20 -4.73 4.29 -10.24
C VAL A 20 -5.36 4.08 -8.86
N HIS A 21 -6.67 3.77 -8.86
CA HIS A 21 -7.45 3.60 -7.63
C HIS A 21 -7.24 2.23 -6.94
N GLY A 22 -7.67 2.13 -5.69
CA GLY A 22 -7.56 0.92 -4.86
C GLY A 22 -8.71 -0.09 -5.01
N LEU A 23 -8.66 -1.14 -4.17
CA LEU A 23 -9.64 -2.22 -4.08
C LEU A 23 -11.06 -1.67 -3.84
N TRP A 24 -12.06 -2.25 -4.53
CA TRP A 24 -13.46 -1.80 -4.54
C TRP A 24 -13.66 -0.34 -4.96
N GLY A 25 -12.62 0.30 -5.52
CA GLY A 25 -12.65 1.68 -5.93
C GLY A 25 -13.19 1.91 -7.33
N ASN A 26 -13.20 3.17 -7.72
CA ASN A 26 -13.52 3.67 -9.05
C ASN A 26 -12.71 4.96 -9.28
N PRO A 27 -12.72 5.55 -10.50
CA PRO A 27 -12.03 6.80 -10.79
C PRO A 27 -12.33 7.93 -9.80
N GLY A 28 -13.57 8.03 -9.29
CA GLY A 28 -13.97 9.02 -8.30
C GLY A 28 -13.20 8.97 -6.98
N HIS A 29 -12.58 7.84 -6.61
CA HIS A 29 -11.68 7.79 -5.46
C HIS A 29 -10.42 8.64 -5.65
N MET A 30 -10.01 8.91 -6.89
CA MET A 30 -8.85 9.74 -7.22
C MET A 30 -9.25 11.20 -7.50
N ALA A 31 -10.53 11.57 -7.36
CA ALA A 31 -11.04 12.87 -7.75
C ALA A 31 -10.29 14.03 -7.07
N SER A 32 -10.06 13.97 -5.76
CA SER A 32 -9.35 15.04 -5.03
C SER A 32 -7.90 15.20 -5.49
N ILE A 33 -7.22 14.11 -5.87
CA ILE A 33 -5.86 14.18 -6.44
C ILE A 33 -5.92 14.81 -7.83
N ALA A 34 -6.87 14.38 -8.66
CA ALA A 34 -7.05 14.88 -10.01
C ALA A 34 -7.43 16.38 -10.04
N GLU A 35 -8.34 16.79 -9.15
CA GLU A 35 -8.76 18.17 -8.93
C GLU A 35 -7.55 19.03 -8.51
N ALA A 36 -6.77 18.58 -7.53
CA ALA A 36 -5.59 19.31 -7.06
C ALA A 36 -4.51 19.43 -8.15
N LEU A 37 -4.29 18.37 -8.93
CA LEU A 37 -3.39 18.40 -10.09
C LEU A 37 -3.88 19.37 -11.16
N ARG A 38 -5.18 19.37 -11.49
CA ARG A 38 -5.78 20.28 -12.48
C ARG A 38 -5.74 21.73 -12.05
N ALA A 39 -5.95 22.00 -10.76
CA ALA A 39 -5.87 23.34 -10.21
C ALA A 39 -4.45 23.92 -10.31
N LYS A 40 -3.41 23.08 -10.24
CA LYS A 40 -2.01 23.51 -10.33
C LYS A 40 -1.45 23.45 -11.75
N TYR A 41 -1.83 22.44 -12.53
CA TYR A 41 -1.32 22.15 -13.87
C TYR A 41 -2.49 22.04 -14.87
N PRO A 42 -2.70 23.08 -15.69
CA PRO A 42 -3.77 23.09 -16.69
C PRO A 42 -3.57 22.05 -17.81
N GLU A 43 -4.61 21.87 -18.64
CA GLU A 43 -4.68 20.83 -19.68
C GLU A 43 -3.61 20.96 -20.79
N ASP A 44 -2.97 22.11 -20.92
CA ASP A 44 -1.83 22.39 -21.80
C ASP A 44 -0.47 22.00 -21.21
N GLN A 45 -0.40 21.75 -19.91
CA GLN A 45 0.83 21.31 -19.24
C GLN A 45 0.80 19.83 -18.88
N LEU A 46 -0.37 19.32 -18.48
CA LEU A 46 -0.50 17.97 -17.95
C LEU A 46 -1.67 17.22 -18.59
N ASN A 47 -1.39 16.06 -19.18
CA ASN A 47 -2.41 15.10 -19.58
C ASN A 47 -2.69 14.17 -18.39
N LEU A 48 -3.96 13.99 -18.01
CA LEU A 48 -4.34 13.08 -16.91
C LEU A 48 -5.06 11.87 -17.46
N LEU A 49 -4.66 10.69 -16.98
CA LEU A 49 -5.40 9.45 -17.14
C LEU A 49 -5.88 8.98 -15.76
N VAL A 50 -7.18 9.06 -15.49
CA VAL A 50 -7.76 8.41 -14.31
C VAL A 50 -8.23 7.01 -14.69
N ALA A 51 -7.44 6.00 -14.30
CA ALA A 51 -7.62 4.63 -14.74
C ALA A 51 -8.98 4.05 -14.29
N LYS A 52 -9.70 3.42 -15.22
CA LYS A 52 -11.11 3.00 -15.01
C LYS A 52 -11.37 1.51 -15.16
N SER A 53 -10.50 0.78 -15.83
CA SER A 53 -10.75 -0.63 -16.20
C SER A 53 -10.79 -1.59 -15.01
N ASN A 54 -10.34 -1.13 -13.83
CA ASN A 54 -10.37 -1.91 -12.60
C ASN A 54 -11.52 -1.54 -11.66
N ARG A 55 -12.49 -0.72 -12.07
CA ARG A 55 -13.57 -0.25 -11.17
C ARG A 55 -14.39 -1.37 -10.51
N GLY A 56 -14.79 -1.13 -9.26
CA GLY A 56 -15.68 -1.99 -8.50
C GLY A 56 -15.17 -3.42 -8.36
N THR A 57 -15.97 -4.39 -8.78
CA THR A 57 -15.66 -5.81 -8.63
C THR A 57 -14.56 -6.30 -9.57
N PHE A 58 -14.15 -5.53 -10.57
CA PHE A 58 -12.99 -5.86 -11.42
C PHE A 58 -11.68 -5.83 -10.63
N THR A 59 -11.64 -5.10 -9.50
CA THR A 59 -10.52 -5.17 -8.56
C THR A 59 -10.33 -6.55 -7.90
N TYR A 60 -11.30 -7.48 -8.00
CA TYR A 60 -11.12 -8.87 -7.54
C TYR A 60 -10.27 -9.73 -8.49
N ASP A 61 -9.93 -9.22 -9.68
CA ASP A 61 -9.23 -9.99 -10.71
C ASP A 61 -7.71 -10.10 -10.45
N GLY A 62 -7.19 -9.34 -9.48
CA GLY A 62 -5.78 -9.37 -9.08
C GLY A 62 -4.95 -8.21 -9.64
N ILE A 63 -3.75 -8.07 -9.08
CA ILE A 63 -2.74 -7.08 -9.44
C ILE A 63 -2.24 -7.29 -10.87
N GLU A 64 -2.01 -8.55 -11.29
CA GLU A 64 -1.56 -8.89 -12.65
C GLU A 64 -2.55 -8.40 -13.71
N THR A 65 -3.79 -8.93 -13.69
CA THR A 65 -4.81 -8.54 -14.67
C THR A 65 -5.14 -7.05 -14.56
N GLY A 66 -5.11 -6.50 -13.34
CA GLY A 66 -5.30 -5.07 -13.16
C GLY A 66 -4.19 -4.24 -13.79
N GLY A 67 -2.94 -4.67 -13.69
CA GLY A 67 -1.79 -4.00 -14.25
C GLY A 67 -1.74 -4.10 -15.78
N GLU A 68 -2.13 -5.24 -16.34
CA GLU A 68 -2.29 -5.42 -17.80
C GLU A 68 -3.31 -4.42 -18.35
N ARG A 69 -4.47 -4.26 -17.69
CA ARG A 69 -5.47 -3.26 -18.08
C ARG A 69 -4.97 -1.83 -18.01
N VAL A 70 -4.26 -1.48 -16.94
CA VAL A 70 -3.70 -0.12 -16.78
C VAL A 70 -2.60 0.13 -17.82
N CYS A 71 -1.76 -0.87 -18.13
CA CYS A 71 -0.78 -0.78 -19.21
C CYS A 71 -1.48 -0.47 -20.54
N THR A 72 -2.54 -1.23 -20.89
CA THR A 72 -3.34 -0.97 -22.08
C THR A 72 -3.90 0.46 -22.11
N GLU A 73 -4.51 0.93 -21.01
CA GLU A 73 -5.05 2.30 -20.94
C GLU A 73 -3.98 3.37 -21.18
N ILE A 74 -2.75 3.16 -20.67
CA ILE A 74 -1.63 4.08 -20.90
C ILE A 74 -1.23 4.08 -22.37
N GLU A 75 -1.06 2.91 -22.99
CA GLU A 75 -0.70 2.78 -24.41
C GLU A 75 -1.77 3.41 -25.32
N GLU A 76 -3.04 3.20 -25.02
CA GLU A 76 -4.16 3.83 -25.72
C GLU A 76 -4.10 5.37 -25.61
N VAL A 77 -3.82 5.92 -24.44
CA VAL A 77 -3.69 7.38 -24.27
C VAL A 77 -2.50 7.93 -25.06
N LEU A 78 -1.34 7.27 -25.00
CA LEU A 78 -0.16 7.67 -25.77
C LEU A 78 -0.45 7.70 -27.27
N ALA A 79 -1.05 6.62 -27.80
CA ALA A 79 -1.43 6.53 -29.21
C ALA A 79 -2.48 7.58 -29.60
N ASN A 80 -3.48 7.84 -28.75
CA ASN A 80 -4.53 8.83 -29.00
C ASN A 80 -4.01 10.28 -28.94
N VAL A 81 -2.99 10.57 -28.14
CA VAL A 81 -2.35 11.89 -28.12
C VAL A 81 -1.55 12.08 -29.42
N GLU A 82 -0.74 11.08 -29.81
CA GLU A 82 0.04 11.10 -31.05
C GLU A 82 -0.87 11.26 -32.28
N ALA A 83 -1.98 10.53 -32.35
CA ALA A 83 -2.95 10.62 -33.45
C ALA A 83 -3.62 12.01 -33.56
N ARG A 84 -3.66 12.78 -32.47
CA ARG A 84 -4.16 14.16 -32.45
C ARG A 84 -3.06 15.20 -32.74
N GLY A 85 -1.83 14.77 -32.98
CA GLY A 85 -0.68 15.63 -33.23
C GLY A 85 0.02 16.17 -31.97
N GLY A 86 -0.32 15.67 -30.79
CA GLY A 86 0.43 15.94 -29.56
C GLY A 86 1.54 14.91 -29.34
N HIS A 87 2.46 15.17 -28.42
CA HIS A 87 3.56 14.24 -28.14
C HIS A 87 3.90 14.18 -26.66
N ILE A 88 3.71 13.01 -26.04
CA ILE A 88 4.04 12.77 -24.63
C ILE A 88 5.50 12.35 -24.52
N THR A 89 6.26 13.09 -23.72
CA THR A 89 7.68 12.82 -23.43
C THR A 89 7.93 12.51 -21.96
N ARG A 90 6.98 12.83 -21.06
CA ARG A 90 7.10 12.60 -19.61
C ARG A 90 5.99 11.72 -19.07
N LEU A 91 6.33 10.88 -18.09
CA LEU A 91 5.38 10.00 -17.42
C LEU A 91 5.47 10.12 -15.90
N SER A 92 4.32 10.34 -15.27
CA SER A 92 4.10 10.17 -13.83
C SER A 92 3.01 9.15 -13.56
N VAL A 93 3.16 8.39 -12.49
CA VAL A 93 2.19 7.37 -12.08
C VAL A 93 1.93 7.50 -10.58
N ILE A 94 0.66 7.62 -10.23
CA ILE A 94 0.17 7.78 -8.87
C ILE A 94 -0.78 6.63 -8.53
N GLY A 95 -0.44 5.85 -7.52
CA GLY A 95 -1.26 4.77 -7.02
C GLY A 95 -1.83 5.05 -5.64
N TYR A 96 -3.05 4.61 -5.38
CA TYR A 96 -3.64 4.61 -4.04
C TYR A 96 -4.01 3.19 -3.62
N SER A 97 -3.59 2.77 -2.42
CA SER A 97 -3.90 1.45 -1.86
C SER A 97 -3.47 0.33 -2.82
N LEU A 98 -4.33 -0.64 -3.16
CA LEU A 98 -4.07 -1.66 -4.19
C LEU A 98 -3.59 -1.07 -5.53
N GLY A 99 -4.01 0.17 -5.86
CA GLY A 99 -3.64 0.85 -7.09
C GLY A 99 -2.14 1.10 -7.24
N GLY A 100 -1.38 1.26 -6.14
CA GLY A 100 0.08 1.36 -6.20
C GLY A 100 0.76 0.06 -6.63
N LEU A 101 0.21 -1.09 -6.24
CA LEU A 101 0.71 -2.40 -6.67
C LEU A 101 0.36 -2.67 -8.14
N VAL A 102 -0.86 -2.30 -8.55
CA VAL A 102 -1.31 -2.37 -9.95
C VAL A 102 -0.44 -1.47 -10.85
N ALA A 103 -0.18 -0.23 -10.41
CA ALA A 103 0.68 0.73 -11.09
C ALA A 103 2.11 0.17 -11.26
N ARG A 104 2.68 -0.43 -10.21
CA ARG A 104 4.00 -1.07 -10.26
C ARG A 104 4.05 -2.20 -11.29
N TYR A 105 3.00 -3.02 -11.36
CA TYR A 105 2.91 -4.09 -12.35
C TYR A 105 2.87 -3.50 -13.78
N ALA A 106 2.01 -2.50 -14.02
CA ALA A 106 1.89 -1.83 -15.31
C ALA A 106 3.21 -1.17 -15.74
N VAL A 107 3.92 -0.50 -14.84
CA VAL A 107 5.24 0.09 -15.09
C VAL A 107 6.27 -0.95 -15.55
N GLY A 108 6.28 -2.14 -14.93
CA GLY A 108 7.17 -3.21 -15.37
C GLY A 108 6.85 -3.71 -16.78
N LEU A 109 5.56 -3.78 -17.14
CA LEU A 109 5.14 -4.12 -18.50
C LEU A 109 5.56 -3.05 -19.51
N LEU A 110 5.31 -1.78 -19.20
CA LEU A 110 5.74 -0.65 -20.05
C LEU A 110 7.25 -0.67 -20.26
N HIS A 111 8.03 -1.03 -19.24
CA HIS A 111 9.47 -1.18 -19.36
C HIS A 111 9.84 -2.33 -20.30
N ALA A 112 9.27 -3.52 -20.10
CA ALA A 112 9.55 -4.68 -20.92
C ALA A 112 9.15 -4.51 -22.40
N LYS A 113 8.14 -3.68 -22.67
CA LYS A 113 7.69 -3.32 -24.02
C LYS A 113 8.53 -2.21 -24.67
N GLY A 114 9.51 -1.64 -23.96
CA GLY A 114 10.32 -0.52 -24.44
C GLY A 114 9.56 0.82 -24.49
N VAL A 115 8.31 0.88 -24.00
CA VAL A 115 7.50 2.11 -24.00
C VAL A 115 8.15 3.18 -23.11
N LEU A 116 8.76 2.76 -22.00
CA LEU A 116 9.47 3.71 -21.15
C LEU A 116 10.72 4.28 -21.84
N ASP A 117 11.29 3.65 -22.87
CA ASP A 117 12.55 4.10 -23.51
C ASP A 117 12.38 5.44 -24.23
N THR A 118 11.15 5.77 -24.65
CA THR A 118 10.80 7.05 -25.25
C THR A 118 10.31 8.09 -24.24
N LEU A 119 10.25 7.73 -22.95
CA LEU A 119 9.66 8.56 -21.89
C LEU A 119 10.67 8.88 -20.79
N GLU A 120 10.64 10.13 -20.36
CA GLU A 120 11.28 10.59 -19.14
C GLU A 120 10.35 10.29 -17.95
N CYS A 121 10.67 9.25 -17.17
CA CYS A 121 9.88 8.85 -16.01
C CYS A 121 10.11 9.83 -14.85
N MET A 122 9.11 10.64 -14.51
CA MET A 122 9.23 11.74 -13.54
C MET A 122 8.90 11.27 -12.13
N ASN A 123 7.64 10.92 -11.87
CA ASN A 123 7.17 10.59 -10.51
C ASN A 123 6.50 9.23 -10.46
N PHE A 124 6.91 8.39 -9.51
CA PHE A 124 6.13 7.25 -9.05
C PHE A 124 5.71 7.53 -7.60
N THR A 125 4.42 7.76 -7.37
CA THR A 125 3.91 8.10 -6.04
C THR A 125 2.90 7.06 -5.57
N ALA A 126 2.97 6.68 -4.31
CA ALA A 126 1.98 5.78 -3.73
C ALA A 126 1.44 6.30 -2.39
N PHE A 127 0.11 6.36 -2.29
CA PHE A 127 -0.61 6.73 -1.08
C PHE A 127 -1.20 5.48 -0.42
N ALA A 128 -0.78 5.19 0.81
CA ALA A 128 -1.27 4.05 1.60
C ALA A 128 -1.29 2.70 0.85
N SER A 129 -0.30 2.47 -0.03
CA SER A 129 -0.20 1.24 -0.83
C SER A 129 0.59 0.15 -0.11
N PRO A 130 0.06 -1.06 0.10
CA PRO A 130 0.73 -2.08 0.89
C PRO A 130 1.78 -2.85 0.06
N PHE A 131 2.98 -2.28 -0.10
CA PHE A 131 4.07 -2.86 -0.91
C PHE A 131 4.57 -4.21 -0.38
N LEU A 132 4.41 -4.47 0.92
CA LEU A 132 4.77 -5.75 1.57
C LEU A 132 3.55 -6.68 1.77
N GLY A 133 2.41 -6.32 1.18
CA GLY A 133 1.15 -7.03 1.35
C GLY A 133 0.39 -6.63 2.62
N ALA A 134 -0.72 -7.33 2.87
CA ALA A 134 -1.65 -7.08 3.98
C ALA A 134 -1.54 -8.12 5.11
N ARG A 135 -0.51 -8.98 5.05
CA ARG A 135 -0.28 -10.01 6.05
C ARG A 135 0.25 -9.40 7.34
N ALA A 136 -0.47 -9.59 8.44
CA ALA A 136 -0.10 -9.05 9.74
C ALA A 136 1.10 -9.83 10.35
N PRO A 137 2.08 -9.15 10.98
CA PRO A 137 3.18 -9.77 11.72
C PRO A 137 2.56 -10.41 12.97
N ARG A 138 2.92 -11.66 13.28
CA ARG A 138 2.17 -12.46 14.26
C ARG A 138 2.50 -12.09 15.71
N LEU A 139 1.46 -11.93 16.54
CA LEU A 139 1.27 -12.43 17.92
C LEU A 139 -0.25 -12.38 18.22
N GLY A 140 -1.02 -13.48 18.02
CA GLY A 140 -2.45 -13.53 18.42
C GLY A 140 -3.41 -14.35 17.53
N VAL A 141 -4.52 -14.83 18.11
CA VAL A 141 -5.55 -15.65 17.44
C VAL A 141 -6.31 -14.88 16.36
N ALA A 142 -6.66 -13.61 16.62
CA ALA A 142 -7.33 -12.74 15.65
C ALA A 142 -6.50 -12.57 14.36
N ASN A 143 -5.18 -12.42 14.48
CA ASN A 143 -4.28 -12.30 13.33
C ASN A 143 -4.16 -13.61 12.54
N LYS A 144 -4.26 -14.78 13.21
CA LYS A 144 -4.34 -16.08 12.52
C LYS A 144 -5.62 -16.18 11.70
N VAL A 145 -6.77 -15.80 12.27
CA VAL A 145 -8.07 -15.79 11.56
C VAL A 145 -8.04 -14.83 10.37
N TRP A 146 -7.54 -13.61 10.56
CA TRP A 146 -7.40 -12.61 9.49
C TRP A 146 -6.52 -13.13 8.34
N ASN A 147 -5.34 -13.67 8.65
CA ASN A 147 -4.41 -14.18 7.64
C ASN A 147 -4.95 -15.41 6.89
N THR A 148 -5.93 -16.14 7.45
CA THR A 148 -6.55 -17.30 6.78
C THR A 148 -7.83 -16.95 6.01
N LEU A 149 -8.69 -16.11 6.59
CA LEU A 149 -9.98 -15.74 5.97
C LEU A 149 -9.85 -14.52 5.04
N GLY A 150 -9.13 -13.47 5.45
CA GLY A 150 -8.95 -12.25 4.66
C GLY A 150 -8.31 -12.51 3.29
N ALA A 151 -7.36 -13.44 3.25
CA ALA A 151 -6.67 -13.86 2.03
C ALA A 151 -7.59 -14.53 0.98
N ARG A 152 -8.75 -15.06 1.39
CA ARG A 152 -9.66 -15.81 0.52
C ARG A 152 -10.96 -15.07 0.20
N ILE A 153 -11.32 -14.11 1.03
CA ILE A 153 -12.52 -13.27 0.86
C ILE A 153 -12.36 -12.31 -0.33
N LEU A 154 -11.14 -11.84 -0.60
CA LEU A 154 -10.88 -10.85 -1.64
C LEU A 154 -10.46 -11.45 -2.99
N SER A 155 -10.87 -12.70 -3.27
CA SER A 155 -10.52 -13.42 -4.50
C SER A 155 -9.01 -13.37 -4.80
N MET A 156 -8.60 -13.15 -6.05
CA MET A 156 -7.19 -13.13 -6.45
C MET A 156 -6.39 -12.00 -5.82
N SER A 157 -6.97 -10.81 -5.72
CA SER A 157 -6.33 -9.67 -5.04
C SER A 157 -6.04 -10.00 -3.57
N GLY A 158 -6.94 -10.70 -2.88
CA GLY A 158 -6.70 -11.22 -1.54
C GLY A 158 -5.53 -12.19 -1.48
N ARG A 159 -5.49 -13.15 -2.40
CA ARG A 159 -4.40 -14.14 -2.43
C ARG A 159 -3.03 -13.49 -2.63
N GLN A 160 -2.95 -12.53 -3.54
CA GLN A 160 -1.73 -11.78 -3.84
C GLN A 160 -1.33 -10.84 -2.70
N LEU A 161 -2.28 -10.09 -2.12
CA LEU A 161 -2.00 -9.19 -0.99
C LEU A 161 -1.51 -9.94 0.24
N PHE A 162 -1.95 -11.18 0.46
CA PHE A 162 -1.52 -11.99 1.61
C PHE A 162 -0.33 -12.91 1.29
N GLY A 163 0.16 -12.90 0.05
CA GLY A 163 1.28 -13.73 -0.39
C GLY A 163 1.02 -15.23 -0.30
N ILE A 164 -0.20 -15.66 -0.62
CA ILE A 164 -0.61 -17.08 -0.65
C ILE A 164 -0.94 -17.58 -2.07
N ASP A 165 -0.59 -16.77 -3.07
CA ASP A 165 -0.60 -17.13 -4.48
C ASP A 165 0.73 -17.77 -4.91
N ALA A 166 0.70 -18.44 -6.05
CA ALA A 166 1.87 -18.84 -6.80
C ALA A 166 1.76 -18.16 -8.16
N PHE A 167 2.66 -17.21 -8.43
CA PHE A 167 2.59 -16.38 -9.61
C PHE A 167 3.19 -17.10 -10.81
N ARG A 168 2.33 -17.43 -11.79
CA ARG A 168 2.69 -18.20 -13.00
C ARG A 168 3.51 -19.44 -12.61
N ASP A 169 4.57 -19.74 -13.35
CA ASP A 169 5.45 -20.90 -13.12
C ASP A 169 6.64 -20.59 -12.19
N THR A 170 6.62 -19.45 -11.49
CA THR A 170 7.74 -19.04 -10.62
C THR A 170 7.81 -19.78 -9.29
N GLY A 171 6.70 -20.39 -8.86
CA GLY A 171 6.56 -20.98 -7.53
C GLY A 171 6.58 -19.96 -6.38
N ARG A 172 6.64 -18.65 -6.66
CA ARG A 172 6.75 -17.56 -5.68
C ARG A 172 5.48 -16.70 -5.65
N PRO A 173 5.16 -16.04 -4.53
CA PRO A 173 4.07 -15.06 -4.49
C PRO A 173 4.35 -13.86 -5.41
N LEU A 174 3.30 -13.29 -6.03
CA LEU A 174 3.46 -12.17 -6.96
C LEU A 174 4.23 -11.00 -6.34
N LEU A 175 3.95 -10.62 -5.09
CA LEU A 175 4.61 -9.48 -4.45
C LEU A 175 6.13 -9.68 -4.29
N ALA A 176 6.56 -10.92 -4.07
CA ALA A 176 7.98 -11.26 -4.01
C ALA A 176 8.63 -11.16 -5.40
N VAL A 177 7.93 -11.59 -6.45
CA VAL A 177 8.39 -11.46 -7.85
C VAL A 177 8.47 -9.99 -8.27
N LEU A 178 7.49 -9.17 -7.89
CA LEU A 178 7.50 -7.72 -8.17
C LEU A 178 8.73 -7.02 -7.56
N ALA A 179 9.21 -7.51 -6.41
CA ALA A 179 10.35 -6.96 -5.67
C ALA A 179 11.67 -7.66 -5.90
N ASP A 180 11.71 -8.61 -6.82
CA ASP A 180 12.96 -9.24 -7.19
C ASP A 180 13.84 -8.23 -7.95
N PRO A 181 15.08 -7.99 -7.51
CA PRO A 181 15.97 -6.99 -8.11
C PRO A 181 16.20 -7.17 -9.62
N ASN A 182 16.11 -8.41 -10.11
CA ASN A 182 16.34 -8.74 -11.52
C ASN A 182 15.05 -8.70 -12.36
N SER A 183 13.92 -8.35 -11.75
CA SER A 183 12.64 -8.26 -12.44
C SER A 183 12.52 -7.00 -13.30
N ILE A 184 11.73 -7.12 -14.38
CA ILE A 184 11.26 -5.96 -15.16
C ILE A 184 10.53 -4.93 -14.31
N PHE A 185 9.91 -5.36 -13.20
CA PHE A 185 9.13 -4.49 -12.31
C PHE A 185 10.04 -3.58 -11.49
N MET A 186 11.14 -4.12 -10.96
CA MET A 186 12.15 -3.31 -10.27
C MET A 186 12.89 -2.40 -11.25
N ALA A 187 13.26 -2.92 -12.43
CA ALA A 187 13.92 -2.14 -13.47
C ALA A 187 13.06 -0.96 -13.96
N GLY A 188 11.78 -1.20 -14.26
CA GLY A 188 10.85 -0.14 -14.64
C GLY A 188 10.64 0.91 -13.54
N LEU A 189 10.55 0.48 -12.29
CA LEU A 189 10.38 1.38 -11.15
C LEU A 189 11.63 2.22 -10.86
N ALA A 190 12.82 1.67 -11.10
CA ALA A 190 14.10 2.36 -10.96
C ALA A 190 14.23 3.55 -11.93
N ARG A 191 13.50 3.55 -13.06
CA ARG A 191 13.56 4.62 -14.06
C ARG A 191 13.00 5.96 -13.59
N PHE A 192 12.09 5.95 -12.61
CA PHE A 192 11.45 7.18 -12.14
C PHE A 192 12.43 8.07 -11.40
N ARG A 193 12.53 9.36 -11.74
CA ARG A 193 13.41 10.28 -11.01
C ARG A 193 13.05 10.40 -9.54
N ARG A 194 11.75 10.37 -9.25
CA ARG A 194 11.23 10.49 -7.90
C ARG A 194 10.27 9.36 -7.58
N ARG A 195 10.53 8.72 -6.44
CA ARG A 195 9.74 7.63 -5.88
C ARG A 195 9.29 8.05 -4.48
N THR A 196 8.00 8.28 -4.29
CA THR A 196 7.47 8.87 -3.06
C THR A 196 6.38 7.99 -2.44
N LEU A 197 6.46 7.77 -1.13
CA LEU A 197 5.46 7.03 -0.34
C LEU A 197 4.85 7.94 0.71
N TYR A 198 3.52 7.92 0.78
CA TYR A 198 2.76 8.53 1.87
C TYR A 198 2.13 7.42 2.70
N ALA A 199 2.56 7.29 3.95
CA ALA A 199 2.25 6.14 4.80
C ALA A 199 1.57 6.59 6.10
N ASN A 200 0.32 6.20 6.31
CA ASN A 200 -0.38 6.49 7.56
C ASN A 200 0.30 5.80 8.74
N ILE A 201 0.67 6.57 9.77
CA ILE A 201 1.30 6.02 11.00
C ILE A 201 0.27 5.39 11.96
N ILE A 202 -1.01 5.71 11.78
CA ILE A 202 -2.09 5.29 12.68
C ILE A 202 -3.41 5.14 11.93
N ASN A 203 -4.29 4.33 12.50
CA ASN A 203 -5.70 4.15 12.11
C ASN A 203 -5.92 3.57 10.70
N ASP A 204 -4.86 3.24 9.97
CA ASP A 204 -4.95 2.53 8.70
C ASP A 204 -4.99 1.02 8.96
N ARG A 205 -6.20 0.48 9.04
CA ARG A 205 -6.44 -0.95 9.25
C ARG A 205 -6.36 -1.77 7.96
N SER A 206 -6.31 -1.09 6.81
CA SER A 206 -6.30 -1.72 5.49
C SER A 206 -4.87 -1.92 4.97
N ALA A 207 -4.02 -0.93 5.20
CA ALA A 207 -2.62 -0.93 4.80
C ALA A 207 -1.79 -0.24 5.89
N VAL A 208 -1.29 -1.04 6.83
CA VAL A 208 -0.54 -0.58 8.00
C VAL A 208 0.80 0.08 7.63
N TYR A 209 1.37 0.86 8.56
CA TYR A 209 2.54 1.69 8.30
C TYR A 209 3.71 0.91 7.69
N TYR A 210 4.15 -0.19 8.31
CA TYR A 210 5.35 -0.89 7.82
C TYR A 210 5.23 -1.42 6.38
N THR A 211 4.02 -1.79 5.94
CA THR A 211 3.80 -2.25 4.56
C THR A 211 3.74 -1.11 3.56
N THR A 212 3.21 0.05 3.97
CA THR A 212 3.08 1.23 3.12
C THR A 212 4.34 2.07 3.06
N ALA A 213 5.15 2.05 4.12
CA ALA A 213 6.44 2.72 4.22
C ALA A 213 7.63 1.81 3.85
N ILE A 214 7.41 0.52 3.57
CA ILE A 214 8.48 -0.45 3.28
C ILE A 214 9.53 -0.44 4.42
N ALA A 215 9.04 -0.65 5.64
CA ALA A 215 9.82 -0.53 6.87
C ALA A 215 9.96 -1.88 7.59
N LYS A 216 11.13 -2.09 8.23
CA LYS A 216 11.41 -3.27 9.06
C LYS A 216 10.78 -3.16 10.46
N THR A 217 10.49 -1.94 10.89
CA THR A 217 9.97 -1.59 12.21
C THR A 217 8.71 -0.74 12.09
N ASP A 218 7.90 -0.74 13.14
CA ASP A 218 6.71 0.13 13.27
C ASP A 218 6.69 0.73 14.69
N PRO A 219 7.47 1.82 14.92
CA PRO A 219 7.59 2.42 16.25
C PRO A 219 6.24 2.97 16.75
N TYR A 220 5.37 3.40 15.83
CA TYR A 220 4.05 3.93 16.13
C TYR A 220 3.10 2.84 16.66
N ALA A 221 3.14 1.65 16.06
CA ALA A 221 2.41 0.50 16.55
C ALA A 221 2.98 -0.01 17.89
N ALA A 222 4.31 0.03 18.08
CA ALA A 222 4.98 -0.42 19.30
C ALA A 222 4.55 0.40 20.52
N VAL A 223 4.62 1.73 20.46
CA VAL A 223 4.20 2.62 21.56
C VAL A 223 2.74 2.35 21.98
N ARG A 224 1.87 2.14 21.00
CA ARG A 224 0.46 1.81 21.26
C ARG A 224 0.27 0.42 21.86
N ALA A 225 1.08 -0.55 21.47
CA ALA A 225 1.04 -1.90 22.02
C ALA A 225 1.43 -1.91 23.50
N ASP A 226 2.35 -1.02 23.89
CA ASP A 226 2.78 -0.79 25.27
C ASP A 226 1.79 0.07 26.08
N GLY A 227 0.68 0.51 25.46
CA GLY A 227 -0.38 1.28 26.10
C GLY A 227 -0.19 2.80 26.07
N GLY A 228 0.85 3.29 25.37
CA GLY A 228 1.11 4.72 25.15
C GLY A 228 0.27 5.34 24.04
N GLU A 229 0.34 6.67 23.95
CA GLU A 229 -0.26 7.49 22.90
C GLU A 229 0.83 8.01 21.94
N LEU A 230 0.46 8.43 20.73
CA LEU A 230 1.45 8.96 19.79
C LEU A 230 2.11 10.26 20.27
N ASP A 231 1.43 11.01 21.13
CA ASP A 231 2.00 12.19 21.78
C ASP A 231 3.14 11.84 22.76
N ASP A 232 3.30 10.56 23.14
CA ASP A 232 4.45 10.09 23.90
C ASP A 232 5.74 10.06 23.05
N LEU A 233 5.60 10.06 21.72
CA LEU A 233 6.73 10.18 20.79
C LEU A 233 7.04 11.66 20.52
N SER A 234 8.32 12.00 20.56
CA SER A 234 8.79 13.32 20.11
C SER A 234 8.82 13.38 18.58
N LEU A 235 7.64 13.54 17.97
CA LEU A 235 7.46 13.56 16.52
C LEU A 235 7.94 14.89 15.90
N GLN A 236 8.70 14.80 14.81
CA GLN A 236 9.13 15.94 14.01
C GLN A 236 8.22 16.09 12.78
N PHE A 237 7.75 17.30 12.52
CA PHE A 237 6.82 17.61 11.42
C PHE A 237 7.47 18.49 10.36
N VAL A 238 7.08 18.30 9.10
CA VAL A 238 7.53 19.15 7.99
C VAL A 238 6.98 20.56 8.19
N PRO A 239 7.83 21.60 8.23
CA PRO A 239 7.38 22.98 8.37
C PRO A 239 6.40 23.38 7.25
N GLY A 240 5.31 24.06 7.60
CA GLY A 240 4.32 24.55 6.63
C GLY A 240 3.16 23.58 6.31
N TYR A 241 3.17 22.36 6.86
CA TYR A 241 2.16 21.32 6.60
C TYR A 241 1.44 20.82 7.85
N GLU A 242 1.25 21.71 8.83
CA GLU A 242 0.58 21.43 10.11
C GLU A 242 1.17 20.17 10.82
N ARG A 243 0.47 19.64 11.83
CA ARG A 243 0.88 18.39 12.48
C ARG A 243 0.43 17.15 11.70
N VAL A 244 0.47 17.19 10.36
CA VAL A 244 -0.04 16.09 9.50
C VAL A 244 1.08 15.28 8.88
N ILE A 245 2.17 15.92 8.46
CA ILE A 245 3.26 15.26 7.72
C ILE A 245 4.51 15.27 8.59
N LEU A 246 5.04 14.08 8.87
CA LEU A 246 6.27 13.93 9.63
C LEU A 246 7.48 14.08 8.71
N ASP A 247 8.61 14.49 9.30
CA ASP A 247 9.88 14.56 8.58
C ASP A 247 10.24 13.21 7.96
N ARG A 248 10.86 13.26 6.77
CA ARG A 248 11.21 12.07 5.98
C ARG A 248 12.35 11.28 6.62
N ASP A 249 13.38 11.99 7.05
CA ASP A 249 14.67 11.41 7.43
C ASP A 249 14.69 11.15 8.94
N GLU A 250 14.14 12.08 9.74
CA GLU A 250 14.10 12.01 11.20
C GLU A 250 12.69 12.25 11.76
N PRO A 251 11.71 11.37 11.49
CA PRO A 251 10.33 11.55 11.95
C PRO A 251 10.16 11.51 13.47
N ILE A 252 11.08 10.89 14.20
CA ILE A 252 11.06 10.73 15.65
C ILE A 252 12.41 11.20 16.21
N ASP A 253 12.37 12.16 17.12
CA ASP A 253 13.52 12.57 17.92
C ASP A 253 13.70 11.62 19.11
N TRP A 254 14.54 10.61 18.93
CA TRP A 254 14.85 9.61 19.95
C TRP A 254 15.56 10.20 21.17
N THR A 255 16.29 11.31 21.02
CA THR A 255 17.02 11.94 22.12
C THR A 255 16.09 12.50 23.18
N LYS A 256 14.95 13.09 22.77
CA LYS A 256 13.92 13.60 23.67
C LYS A 256 13.00 12.51 24.22
N HIS A 257 12.80 11.42 23.49
CA HIS A 257 11.95 10.29 23.92
C HIS A 257 12.45 9.65 25.23
N HIS A 258 13.77 9.57 25.43
CA HIS A 258 14.37 9.01 26.65
C HIS A 258 13.96 9.77 27.93
N ALA A 259 13.67 11.07 27.86
CA ALA A 259 13.25 11.87 29.02
C ALA A 259 11.79 11.60 29.45
N MET A 260 10.92 11.19 28.53
CA MET A 260 9.48 11.03 28.78
C MET A 260 9.10 9.61 29.22
N SER A 261 9.85 8.61 28.77
CA SER A 261 9.57 7.18 29.02
C SER A 261 9.67 6.75 30.49
N ALA A 262 10.40 7.48 31.33
CA ALA A 262 10.54 7.18 32.76
C ALA A 262 9.31 7.58 33.60
N GLN A 263 8.47 8.50 33.10
CA GLN A 263 7.36 9.09 33.89
C GLN A 263 5.98 8.51 33.54
N LEU A 264 5.85 7.82 32.40
CA LEU A 264 4.57 7.33 31.86
C LEU A 264 4.22 5.87 32.20
N GLN A 265 5.08 5.14 32.92
CA GLN A 265 4.84 3.73 33.27
C GLN A 265 3.79 3.48 34.38
N LEU A 266 3.02 4.49 34.81
CA LEU A 266 2.12 4.36 35.98
C LEU A 266 0.65 4.73 35.76
N LEU A 267 0.08 4.54 34.58
CA LEU A 267 -1.38 4.69 34.40
C LEU A 267 -1.99 3.59 33.54
N HIS A 268 -2.29 2.46 34.19
CA HIS A 268 -3.09 1.39 33.58
C HIS A 268 -4.59 1.73 33.64
N ARG A 269 -5.21 1.89 32.47
CA ARG A 269 -6.62 2.25 32.31
C ARG A 269 -7.53 1.02 32.43
N LYS A 270 -8.44 1.03 33.40
CA LYS A 270 -9.46 -0.02 33.61
C LYS A 270 -10.44 -0.10 32.43
N SER A 271 -10.79 -1.32 32.03
CA SER A 271 -11.68 -1.59 30.89
C SER A 271 -13.16 -1.32 31.24
N LYS A 272 -13.79 -0.37 30.53
CA LYS A 272 -15.24 -0.06 30.60
C LYS A 272 -16.14 -1.29 30.41
N ALA A 273 -15.67 -2.29 29.68
CA ALA A 273 -16.42 -3.52 29.41
C ALA A 273 -16.68 -4.36 30.68
N ARG A 274 -15.76 -4.33 31.65
CA ARG A 274 -15.86 -5.11 32.90
C ARG A 274 -16.91 -4.52 33.84
N TRP A 275 -16.94 -3.18 33.94
CA TRP A 275 -17.95 -2.43 34.68
C TRP A 275 -19.37 -2.63 34.13
N LEU A 276 -19.52 -2.65 32.80
CA LEU A 276 -20.81 -2.91 32.14
C LEU A 276 -21.33 -4.33 32.40
N LEU A 277 -20.46 -5.34 32.36
CA LEU A 277 -20.83 -6.73 32.62
C LEU A 277 -21.25 -6.96 34.09
N GLU A 278 -20.53 -6.34 35.03
CA GLU A 278 -20.81 -6.46 36.47
C GLU A 278 -22.14 -5.77 36.86
N THR A 279 -22.47 -4.65 36.23
CA THR A 279 -23.69 -3.87 36.55
C THR A 279 -24.97 -4.57 36.06
N VAL A 280 -24.92 -5.26 34.90
CA VAL A 280 -26.09 -5.95 34.33
C VAL A 280 -26.41 -7.27 35.05
N VAL A 281 -25.39 -7.96 35.59
CA VAL A 281 -25.58 -9.23 36.31
C VAL A 281 -26.06 -9.01 37.76
N ALA A 282 -25.74 -7.87 38.37
CA ALA A 282 -25.97 -7.64 39.80
C ALA A 282 -27.40 -7.18 40.19
N SER A 283 -28.18 -6.56 39.28
CA SER A 283 -29.54 -6.12 39.64
C SER A 283 -30.51 -6.01 38.43
N PRO A 284 -31.22 -7.09 38.06
CA PRO A 284 -32.00 -7.15 36.82
C PRO A 284 -33.30 -6.31 36.76
N TRP A 285 -33.70 -5.61 37.83
CA TRP A 285 -35.02 -4.93 37.90
C TRP A 285 -35.00 -3.47 38.41
N SER A 286 -33.84 -2.81 38.44
CA SER A 286 -33.75 -1.39 38.83
C SER A 286 -34.01 -0.42 37.65
N LYS A 287 -34.23 0.87 37.93
CA LYS A 287 -34.38 1.90 36.87
C LYS A 287 -33.08 2.08 36.07
N GLU A 288 -31.94 1.83 36.70
CA GLU A 288 -30.61 1.86 36.11
C GLU A 288 -30.38 0.66 35.16
N ALA A 289 -30.93 -0.51 35.47
CA ALA A 289 -30.87 -1.69 34.60
C ALA A 289 -31.68 -1.52 33.30
N ARG A 290 -32.78 -0.76 33.34
CA ARG A 290 -33.57 -0.40 32.14
C ARG A 290 -32.84 0.61 31.23
N ALA A 291 -32.11 1.56 31.82
CA ALA A 291 -31.23 2.46 31.07
C ALA A 291 -30.03 1.70 30.47
N ALA A 292 -29.43 0.77 31.23
CA ALA A 292 -28.38 -0.11 30.73
C ALA A 292 -28.86 -1.00 29.57
N LEU A 293 -30.10 -1.52 29.60
CA LEU A 293 -30.72 -2.29 28.51
C LEU A 293 -30.76 -1.54 27.16
N LEU A 294 -31.01 -0.23 27.18
CA LEU A 294 -30.94 0.62 25.98
C LEU A 294 -29.50 0.80 25.48
N ASP A 295 -28.50 0.81 26.37
CA ASP A 295 -27.08 0.84 26.03
C ASP A 295 -26.56 -0.51 25.47
N VAL A 296 -27.17 -1.66 25.85
CA VAL A 296 -26.82 -2.98 25.30
C VAL A 296 -27.63 -3.36 24.05
N ALA A 297 -28.75 -2.70 23.76
CA ALA A 297 -29.56 -2.98 22.57
C ALA A 297 -28.77 -2.90 21.25
N PRO A 298 -27.87 -1.91 21.03
CA PRO A 298 -26.98 -1.90 19.87
C PRO A 298 -26.02 -3.10 19.84
N VAL A 299 -25.56 -3.57 21.01
CA VAL A 299 -24.68 -4.74 21.12
C VAL A 299 -25.44 -6.02 20.76
N PHE A 300 -26.68 -6.17 21.23
CA PHE A 300 -27.56 -7.29 20.86
C PHE A 300 -27.92 -7.27 19.36
N ALA A 301 -28.22 -6.09 18.80
CA ALA A 301 -28.44 -5.93 17.37
C ALA A 301 -27.18 -6.32 16.59
N LEU A 302 -25.98 -5.98 17.07
CA LEU A 302 -24.72 -6.42 16.48
C LEU A 302 -24.57 -7.95 16.56
N VAL A 303 -24.87 -8.58 17.69
CA VAL A 303 -24.78 -10.04 17.86
C VAL A 303 -25.74 -10.78 16.92
N LEU A 304 -26.94 -10.24 16.67
CA LEU A 304 -27.94 -10.86 15.78
C LEU A 304 -27.68 -10.56 14.29
N LEU A 305 -27.35 -9.31 13.94
CA LEU A 305 -27.20 -8.88 12.55
C LEU A 305 -25.82 -9.21 11.99
N LEU A 306 -24.77 -9.23 12.81
CA LEU A 306 -23.41 -9.47 12.34
C LEU A 306 -23.23 -10.87 11.75
N PRO A 307 -23.76 -11.97 12.33
CA PRO A 307 -23.72 -13.28 11.67
C PRO A 307 -24.44 -13.30 10.33
N ILE A 308 -25.60 -12.63 10.22
CA ILE A 308 -26.38 -12.54 8.97
C ILE A 308 -25.61 -11.75 7.92
N GLY A 309 -25.12 -10.55 8.27
CA GLY A 309 -24.34 -9.69 7.39
C GLY A 309 -23.02 -10.34 6.97
N LEU A 310 -22.33 -11.02 7.89
CA LEU A 310 -21.11 -11.77 7.59
C LEU A 310 -21.41 -12.93 6.64
N THR A 311 -22.50 -13.67 6.84
CA THR A 311 -22.90 -14.76 5.96
C THR A 311 -23.21 -14.24 4.56
N ALA A 312 -24.01 -13.17 4.45
CA ALA A 312 -24.32 -12.53 3.17
C ALA A 312 -23.05 -12.03 2.47
N PHE A 313 -22.13 -11.42 3.21
CA PHE A 313 -20.83 -10.98 2.71
C PHE A 313 -19.95 -12.14 2.22
N LEU A 314 -19.92 -13.26 2.95
CA LEU A 314 -19.17 -14.45 2.53
C LEU A 314 -19.76 -15.10 1.28
N VAL A 315 -21.09 -15.17 1.17
CA VAL A 315 -21.78 -15.63 -0.04
C VAL A 315 -21.45 -14.72 -1.23
N HIS A 316 -21.52 -13.41 -1.04
CA HIS A 316 -21.12 -12.44 -2.06
C HIS A 316 -19.64 -12.61 -2.47
N SER A 317 -18.75 -12.82 -1.50
CA SER A 317 -17.32 -13.03 -1.75
C SER A 317 -17.05 -14.31 -2.55
N ALA A 318 -17.79 -15.39 -2.26
CA ALA A 318 -17.72 -16.63 -3.03
C ALA A 318 -18.23 -16.44 -4.47
N TYR A 319 -19.36 -15.74 -4.63
CA TYR A 319 -19.92 -15.40 -5.93
C TYR A 319 -18.95 -14.55 -6.77
N GLU A 320 -18.38 -13.50 -6.20
CA GLU A 320 -17.41 -12.65 -6.89
C GLU A 320 -16.10 -13.38 -7.19
N THR A 321 -15.72 -14.38 -6.39
CA THR A 321 -14.58 -15.26 -6.71
C THR A 321 -14.83 -16.08 -7.98
N VAL A 322 -16.04 -16.64 -8.14
CA VAL A 322 -16.40 -17.38 -9.37
C VAL A 322 -16.44 -16.44 -10.57
N ARG A 323 -16.99 -15.23 -10.43
CA ARG A 323 -17.01 -14.23 -11.51
C ARG A 323 -15.63 -13.75 -11.89
N SER A 324 -14.78 -13.45 -10.91
CA SER A 324 -13.38 -13.09 -11.11
C SER A 324 -12.64 -14.17 -11.87
N ARG A 325 -12.80 -15.45 -11.49
CA ARG A 325 -12.19 -16.57 -12.21
C ARG A 325 -12.61 -16.61 -13.68
N LYS A 326 -13.91 -16.48 -13.97
CA LYS A 326 -14.43 -16.45 -15.36
C LYS A 326 -13.91 -15.24 -16.14
N ARG A 327 -13.81 -14.06 -15.52
CA ARG A 327 -13.25 -12.86 -16.16
C ARG A 327 -11.78 -13.05 -16.49
N ARG A 328 -11.00 -13.60 -15.55
CA ARG A 328 -9.58 -13.90 -15.75
C ARG A 328 -9.38 -14.96 -16.83
N GLU A 329 -10.15 -16.05 -16.83
CA GLU A 329 -10.07 -17.06 -17.89
C GLU A 329 -10.39 -16.47 -19.28
N ARG A 330 -11.40 -15.60 -19.38
CA ARG A 330 -11.66 -14.85 -20.62
C ARG A 330 -10.53 -13.91 -20.99
N HIS A 331 -9.91 -13.26 -19.99
CA HIS A 331 -8.75 -12.41 -20.20
C HIS A 331 -7.59 -13.22 -20.77
N GLU A 332 -7.17 -14.30 -20.09
CA GLU A 332 -6.10 -15.21 -20.53
C GLU A 332 -6.30 -15.74 -21.96
N ASN A 333 -7.55 -16.02 -22.35
CA ASN A 333 -7.88 -16.51 -23.68
C ASN A 333 -8.00 -15.39 -24.75
N GLY A 334 -7.67 -14.13 -24.42
CA GLY A 334 -7.79 -12.98 -25.33
C GLY A 334 -9.23 -12.52 -25.61
N LEU A 335 -10.22 -13.12 -24.96
CA LEU A 335 -11.66 -12.86 -25.18
C LEU A 335 -12.17 -11.61 -24.45
N ALA A 336 -11.29 -10.89 -23.75
CA ALA A 336 -11.62 -9.66 -23.02
C ALA A 336 -11.28 -8.38 -23.80
N GLY A 337 -10.91 -8.47 -25.08
CA GLY A 337 -10.51 -7.33 -25.90
C GLY A 337 -9.07 -6.87 -25.67
N ILE A 338 -8.28 -7.65 -24.93
CA ILE A 338 -6.87 -7.41 -24.67
C ILE A 338 -6.09 -8.64 -25.13
N ASP A 339 -5.08 -8.45 -25.99
CA ASP A 339 -4.20 -9.53 -26.42
C ASP A 339 -3.16 -9.84 -25.33
N VAL A 340 -3.44 -10.87 -24.54
CA VAL A 340 -2.62 -11.25 -23.38
C VAL A 340 -1.25 -11.78 -23.76
N VAL A 341 -1.06 -12.28 -24.99
CA VAL A 341 0.24 -12.78 -25.45
C VAL A 341 1.30 -11.68 -25.35
N GLN A 342 0.90 -10.43 -25.58
CA GLN A 342 1.78 -9.26 -25.48
C GLN A 342 2.26 -8.96 -24.06
N TYR A 343 1.59 -9.51 -23.03
CA TYR A 343 1.92 -9.34 -21.61
C TYR A 343 2.60 -10.55 -20.98
N ARG A 344 2.85 -11.60 -21.78
CA ARG A 344 3.64 -12.78 -21.37
C ARG A 344 5.12 -12.57 -21.71
N VAL A 345 5.66 -11.44 -21.28
CA VAL A 345 7.08 -11.09 -21.42
C VAL A 345 7.94 -11.87 -20.41
N PRO A 346 9.23 -12.14 -20.72
CA PRO A 346 10.18 -12.64 -19.73
C PRO A 346 10.20 -11.73 -18.50
N LEU A 347 9.94 -12.29 -17.33
CA LEU A 347 9.88 -11.52 -16.08
C LEU A 347 11.26 -11.04 -15.63
N TRP A 348 12.29 -11.80 -16.01
CA TRP A 348 13.68 -11.53 -15.71
C TRP A 348 14.30 -10.79 -16.88
N MET A 349 15.03 -9.71 -16.57
CA MET A 349 15.90 -9.12 -17.55
C MET A 349 16.87 -10.21 -18.01
N LYS A 350 16.82 -10.60 -19.29
CA LYS A 350 17.88 -11.44 -19.85
C LYS A 350 19.16 -10.64 -19.69
N SER A 351 20.07 -11.06 -18.83
CA SER A 351 21.46 -10.69 -18.95
C SER A 351 21.91 -11.21 -20.32
N LEU A 352 21.88 -10.35 -21.33
CA LEU A 352 22.70 -10.55 -22.51
C LEU A 352 24.14 -10.57 -21.98
N GLN A 353 24.71 -11.78 -21.96
CA GLN A 353 26.08 -12.18 -21.64
C GLN A 353 26.48 -12.38 -20.16
N GLU A 354 27.03 -13.58 -19.90
CA GLU A 354 28.11 -13.90 -18.93
C GLU A 354 27.84 -14.44 -17.51
N SER A 355 26.62 -14.78 -17.08
CA SER A 355 26.45 -15.42 -15.75
C SER A 355 25.96 -16.87 -15.74
N ALA A 356 25.69 -17.46 -16.90
CA ALA A 356 25.38 -18.90 -17.01
C ALA A 356 26.62 -19.77 -17.32
N GLU A 357 27.75 -19.19 -17.73
CA GLU A 357 28.97 -19.92 -18.09
C GLU A 357 30.15 -19.71 -17.11
N GLY A 358 30.05 -18.79 -16.14
CA GLY A 358 31.11 -18.55 -15.14
C GLY A 358 30.91 -19.22 -13.76
N ALA A 359 29.74 -19.81 -13.49
CA ALA A 359 29.39 -20.34 -12.16
C ALA A 359 29.56 -21.86 -12.01
N TYR A 360 30.05 -22.56 -13.05
CA TYR A 360 30.31 -24.00 -13.01
C TYR A 360 31.80 -24.37 -12.88
N GLU A 361 32.72 -23.42 -12.89
CA GLU A 361 34.17 -23.72 -12.86
C GLU A 361 34.96 -23.15 -11.67
N ASN A 362 34.33 -22.54 -10.66
CA ASN A 362 35.03 -22.21 -9.42
C ASN A 362 34.33 -22.74 -8.15
N GLN A 363 34.86 -23.87 -7.70
CA GLN A 363 35.06 -24.24 -6.29
C GLN A 363 33.91 -24.91 -5.54
N GLY A 364 33.64 -26.14 -5.95
CA GLY A 364 33.79 -27.25 -5.00
C GLY A 364 35.23 -27.30 -4.48
N MET A 365 35.51 -26.64 -3.34
CA MET A 365 36.55 -26.98 -2.36
C MET A 365 36.61 -25.89 -1.27
N SER A 366 35.75 -25.98 -0.26
CA SER A 366 36.01 -25.59 1.14
C SER A 366 34.72 -25.74 1.96
N ALA A 367 34.24 -26.97 2.07
CA ALA A 367 33.24 -27.39 3.05
C ALA A 367 33.93 -28.21 4.15
N VAL A 368 34.94 -27.63 4.79
CA VAL A 368 35.49 -28.03 6.11
C VAL A 368 36.11 -26.76 6.68
N GLU A 369 35.92 -26.50 7.97
CA GLU A 369 36.42 -25.34 8.74
C GLU A 369 35.52 -24.09 8.77
N GLN A 370 34.53 -24.11 9.67
CA GLN A 370 34.53 -23.22 10.85
C GLN A 370 33.28 -23.48 11.71
N GLN A 371 33.39 -24.53 12.51
CA GLN A 371 32.75 -24.61 13.82
C GLN A 371 33.88 -24.39 14.83
N GLN A 372 33.68 -23.46 15.78
CA GLN A 372 34.55 -23.11 16.93
C GLN A 372 35.48 -21.87 16.80
N HIS A 373 34.95 -20.70 17.16
CA HIS A 373 35.60 -19.74 18.08
C HIS A 373 34.52 -18.72 18.55
N SER A 374 33.83 -18.99 19.66
CA SER A 374 34.05 -18.39 20.99
C SER A 374 34.19 -16.85 21.01
N SER A 375 33.09 -16.21 21.40
CA SER A 375 33.00 -15.13 22.40
C SER A 375 34.11 -14.08 22.43
N GLU A 376 33.84 -12.92 21.81
CA GLU A 376 34.20 -11.62 22.39
C GLU A 376 32.94 -10.75 22.42
N VAL A 377 32.50 -10.48 23.65
CA VAL A 377 31.45 -9.52 23.97
C VAL A 377 32.13 -8.16 23.96
N ASP A 378 31.88 -7.36 22.92
CA ASP A 378 32.21 -5.95 22.95
C ASP A 378 31.14 -5.22 23.77
N HIS A 379 31.57 -4.66 24.90
CA HIS A 379 30.73 -3.91 25.82
C HIS A 379 30.35 -2.57 25.19
N SER A 380 29.28 -2.56 24.40
CA SER A 380 28.56 -1.34 24.01
C SER A 380 27.22 -1.24 24.76
N ASP A 381 26.95 -0.01 25.18
CA ASP A 381 25.89 0.51 26.05
C ASP A 381 24.52 -0.24 26.02
N PRO A 382 23.96 -0.69 27.17
CA PRO A 382 22.69 -1.45 27.22
C PRO A 382 21.43 -0.66 26.84
N THR A 383 21.56 0.63 26.50
CA THR A 383 20.43 1.53 26.30
C THR A 383 19.97 1.63 24.83
N ALA A 384 20.78 1.19 23.87
CA ALA A 384 20.46 1.30 22.43
C ALA A 384 19.54 0.19 21.89
N SER A 385 19.41 -0.97 22.56
CA SER A 385 18.85 -2.18 21.92
C SER A 385 17.33 -2.36 22.00
N LYS A 386 16.57 -1.47 22.68
CA LYS A 386 15.12 -1.64 22.86
C LYS A 386 14.25 -1.02 21.76
N HIS A 387 14.79 -0.10 20.97
CA HIS A 387 13.99 0.71 20.03
C HIS A 387 13.86 0.12 18.63
N GLU A 388 14.60 -0.95 18.31
CA GLU A 388 14.58 -1.62 17.01
C GLU A 388 14.03 -3.05 17.12
N GLN A 389 12.86 -3.22 17.72
CA GLN A 389 12.16 -4.51 17.60
C GLN A 389 11.71 -4.69 16.15
N THR A 390 12.52 -5.42 15.40
CA THR A 390 12.22 -5.80 14.02
C THR A 390 10.94 -6.62 13.99
N LEU A 391 10.02 -6.27 13.09
CA LEU A 391 8.72 -6.94 12.96
C LEU A 391 8.91 -8.41 12.56
N ALA A 392 8.03 -9.29 13.05
CA ALA A 392 8.02 -10.71 12.68
C ALA A 392 7.47 -10.94 11.25
N LEU A 393 8.21 -10.46 10.25
CA LEU A 393 7.91 -10.59 8.82
C LEU A 393 8.45 -11.90 8.24
N SER A 394 7.97 -12.31 7.05
CA SER A 394 8.55 -13.46 6.35
C SER A 394 9.92 -13.14 5.75
N PRO A 395 10.76 -14.15 5.45
CA PRO A 395 12.01 -13.93 4.71
C PRO A 395 11.80 -13.20 3.38
N ASP A 396 10.75 -13.56 2.62
CA ASP A 396 10.37 -12.85 1.40
C ASP A 396 10.09 -11.37 1.67
N GLN A 397 9.38 -11.04 2.75
CA GLN A 397 9.09 -9.64 3.08
C GLN A 397 10.34 -8.85 3.44
N PHE A 398 11.32 -9.45 4.12
CA PHE A 398 12.62 -8.81 4.36
C PHE A 398 13.39 -8.59 3.07
N ALA A 399 13.46 -9.60 2.20
CA ALA A 399 14.10 -9.46 0.89
C ALA A 399 13.41 -8.37 0.04
N MET A 400 12.08 -8.31 0.08
CA MET A 400 11.29 -7.25 -0.56
C MET A 400 11.65 -5.88 0.00
N ILE A 401 11.78 -5.73 1.33
CA ILE A 401 12.16 -4.46 1.97
C ILE A 401 13.53 -4.00 1.47
N ASP A 402 14.52 -4.88 1.50
CA ASP A 402 15.90 -4.55 1.11
C ASP A 402 15.96 -4.15 -0.36
N ALA A 403 15.36 -4.95 -1.25
CA ALA A 403 15.32 -4.67 -2.68
C ALA A 403 14.59 -3.35 -3.00
N LEU A 404 13.41 -3.13 -2.40
CA LEU A 404 12.64 -1.91 -2.62
C LEU A 404 13.34 -0.67 -2.11
N ASN A 405 13.96 -0.74 -0.92
CA ASN A 405 14.64 0.41 -0.33
C ASN A 405 15.91 0.80 -1.09
N ALA A 406 16.57 -0.16 -1.76
CA ALA A 406 17.69 0.13 -2.66
C ALA A 406 17.32 1.10 -3.80
N LEU A 407 16.04 1.27 -4.12
CA LEU A 407 15.59 2.26 -5.10
C LEU A 407 15.57 3.72 -4.57
N GLY A 408 15.85 3.97 -3.29
CA GLY A 408 15.92 5.33 -2.75
C GLY A 408 14.56 6.04 -2.72
N TRP A 409 13.62 5.53 -1.92
CA TRP A 409 12.29 6.14 -1.75
C TRP A 409 12.33 7.35 -0.83
N ARG A 410 11.51 8.36 -1.14
CA ARG A 410 11.18 9.47 -0.24
C ARG A 410 9.91 9.09 0.52
N LYS A 411 10.00 8.88 1.82
CA LYS A 411 8.93 8.28 2.63
C LYS A 411 8.42 9.29 3.63
N TYR A 412 7.14 9.64 3.54
CA TYR A 412 6.50 10.60 4.43
C TYR A 412 5.50 9.87 5.33
N PRO A 413 5.79 9.76 6.64
CA PRO A 413 4.82 9.27 7.60
C PRO A 413 3.72 10.33 7.80
N ILE A 414 2.46 9.89 7.79
CA ILE A 414 1.29 10.77 7.84
C ILE A 414 0.45 10.50 9.08
N TRP A 415 0.15 11.55 9.82
CA TRP A 415 -0.74 11.53 10.97
C TRP A 415 -2.03 12.31 10.68
N ILE A 416 -3.09 11.55 10.36
CA ILE A 416 -4.46 12.08 10.25
C ILE A 416 -5.11 12.07 11.64
N HIS A 417 -5.56 13.24 12.10
CA HIS A 417 -6.17 13.43 13.42
C HIS A 417 -7.68 13.40 13.37
N LYS A 418 -8.27 14.07 12.37
CA LYS A 418 -9.72 14.30 12.28
C LYS A 418 -10.49 13.01 11.95
N MET A 419 -9.83 12.03 11.34
CA MET A 419 -10.45 10.83 10.82
C MET A 419 -9.83 9.52 11.28
N ARG A 420 -10.67 8.66 11.86
CA ARG A 420 -10.30 7.27 12.19
C ARG A 420 -10.16 6.36 10.97
N HIS A 421 -10.67 6.75 9.82
CA HIS A 421 -10.48 6.03 8.56
C HIS A 421 -9.36 6.70 7.74
N SER A 422 -8.15 6.76 8.32
CA SER A 422 -7.00 7.47 7.75
C SER A 422 -6.63 6.97 6.35
N HIS A 423 -6.85 5.69 6.05
CA HIS A 423 -6.68 5.10 4.72
C HIS A 423 -7.36 5.92 3.63
N ALA A 424 -8.63 6.30 3.83
CA ALA A 424 -9.37 7.09 2.87
C ALA A 424 -9.16 8.60 3.04
N ALA A 425 -8.73 9.04 4.23
CA ALA A 425 -8.50 10.45 4.53
C ALA A 425 -7.22 10.99 3.87
N ILE A 426 -6.18 10.17 3.74
CA ILE A 426 -4.88 10.58 3.17
C ILE A 426 -4.97 11.16 1.76
N ILE A 427 -5.98 10.75 0.97
CA ILE A 427 -6.25 11.27 -0.38
C ILE A 427 -7.52 12.14 -0.45
N ARG A 428 -8.11 12.50 0.71
CA ARG A 428 -9.42 13.14 0.82
C ARG A 428 -10.47 12.45 -0.07
N ARG A 429 -10.69 11.15 0.13
CA ARG A 429 -11.59 10.35 -0.75
C ARG A 429 -13.05 10.86 -0.75
N ARG A 430 -13.44 11.67 0.22
CA ARG A 430 -14.76 12.32 0.28
C ARG A 430 -14.59 13.82 0.54
N PRO A 431 -15.43 14.68 -0.05
CA PRO A 431 -15.40 16.12 0.16
C PRO A 431 -16.13 16.50 1.47
N GLU A 432 -15.79 15.84 2.57
CA GLU A 432 -16.36 16.09 3.90
C GLU A 432 -15.29 16.73 4.80
N PRO A 433 -15.63 17.68 5.70
CA PRO A 433 -14.64 18.42 6.50
C PRO A 433 -13.69 17.54 7.32
N MET A 434 -14.15 16.35 7.72
CA MET A 434 -13.32 15.40 8.46
C MET A 434 -12.16 14.82 7.62
N TYR A 435 -12.24 14.90 6.28
CA TYR A 435 -11.20 14.45 5.35
C TYR A 435 -10.23 15.57 4.92
N ASP A 436 -10.38 16.80 5.43
CA ASP A 436 -9.63 17.97 4.93
C ASP A 436 -8.13 17.91 5.19
N GLU A 437 -7.67 17.12 6.16
CA GLU A 437 -6.22 16.87 6.34
C GLU A 437 -5.58 16.19 5.13
N GLY A 438 -6.37 15.49 4.31
CA GLY A 438 -5.92 15.01 3.01
C GLY A 438 -5.49 16.14 2.07
N ASN A 439 -6.09 17.33 2.15
CA ASN A 439 -5.64 18.48 1.34
C ASN A 439 -4.24 18.93 1.71
N ILE A 440 -3.85 18.82 2.99
CA ILE A 440 -2.51 19.16 3.45
C ILE A 440 -1.48 18.20 2.86
N VAL A 441 -1.82 16.90 2.83
CA VAL A 441 -1.02 15.86 2.17
C VAL A 441 -0.88 16.14 0.67
N LEU A 442 -1.98 16.45 -0.02
CA LEU A 442 -1.97 16.77 -1.45
C LEU A 442 -1.21 18.05 -1.77
N LYS A 443 -1.30 19.06 -0.90
CA LYS A 443 -0.54 20.31 -1.02
C LYS A 443 0.97 20.04 -0.96
N HIS A 444 1.44 19.32 0.06
CA HIS A 444 2.85 18.91 0.15
C HIS A 444 3.29 18.11 -1.06
N TYR A 445 2.46 17.15 -1.49
CA TYR A 445 2.76 16.36 -2.68
C TYR A 445 2.98 17.24 -3.91
N LEU A 446 2.09 18.19 -4.16
CA LEU A 446 2.18 19.05 -5.33
C LEU A 446 3.31 20.06 -5.25
N GLU A 447 3.64 20.56 -4.07
CA GLU A 447 4.67 21.61 -3.86
C GLU A 447 6.08 21.03 -3.80
N GLU A 448 6.28 19.93 -3.09
CA GLU A 448 7.62 19.42 -2.77
C GLU A 448 8.01 18.20 -3.62
N GLU A 449 7.02 17.38 -4.00
CA GLU A 449 7.26 16.06 -4.57
C GLU A 449 6.95 15.97 -6.07
N PHE A 450 5.88 16.57 -6.58
CA PHE A 450 5.50 16.40 -7.98
C PHE A 450 6.39 17.18 -8.93
N LEU A 451 7.23 16.48 -9.69
CA LEU A 451 8.04 17.04 -10.77
C LEU A 451 7.21 17.17 -12.06
N ILE A 452 7.31 18.30 -12.76
CA ILE A 452 6.70 18.49 -14.09
C ILE A 452 7.66 18.13 -15.22
#